data_AF-A0A1G7NIU3-F1
#
_entry.id   AF-A0A1G7NIU3-F1
#
_cell.length_a   1.000
_cell.length_b   1.000
_cell.length_c   1.000
_cell.angle_alpha   90.00
_cell.angle_beta   90.00
_cell.angle_gamma   90.00
#
_symmetry.space_group_name_H-M   'P 1'
#
loop_
_entity.id
_entity.type
_entity.pdbx_description
1 polymer ?
#
loop_
_entity_poly.entity_id
_entity_poly.type
_entity_poly.pdbx_seq_one_letter_code
_entity_poly.pdbx_strand_id
1 'polypeptide(L)' 'MDTKITPRSDVRQASIVRQGLEWARTYGQRSAAAYLLVRNVPRAVVERIFSTACRRDDRA' A
#
# COMPACT_ATOMS: atom_id res chain seq x y z
N MET A 1 -14.33 10.69 -24.71
CA MET A 1 -13.92 9.84 -23.57
C MET A 1 -12.41 9.88 -23.50
N ASP A 2 -11.86 10.75 -22.65
CA ASP A 2 -10.42 11.01 -22.55
C ASP A 2 -9.81 10.03 -21.53
N THR A 3 -9.39 8.85 -21.99
CA THR A 3 -8.66 7.88 -21.18
C THR A 3 -7.21 8.35 -21.04
N LYS A 4 -6.97 9.30 -20.12
CA LYS A 4 -5.63 9.59 -19.59
C LYS A 4 -5.12 8.40 -18.77
N ILE A 5 -4.64 7.37 -19.47
CA ILE A 5 -3.76 6.37 -18.88
C ILE A 5 -2.48 7.14 -18.57
N THR A 6 -2.26 7.48 -17.30
CA THR A 6 -1.03 8.13 -16.85
C THR A 6 -0.06 7.02 -16.45
N PRO A 7 0.76 6.45 -17.35
CA PRO A 7 1.29 5.10 -17.17
C PRO A 7 2.52 5.06 -16.25
N ARG A 8 3.06 6.23 -15.87
CA ARG A 8 4.29 6.34 -15.06
C ARG A 8 4.06 6.41 -13.56
N SER A 9 2.87 6.80 -13.10
CA SER A 9 2.59 6.92 -11.66
C SER A 9 2.30 5.55 -11.04
N ASP A 10 1.65 4.67 -11.79
CA ASP A 10 1.14 3.39 -11.30
C ASP A 10 2.26 2.42 -10.89
N VAL A 11 3.31 2.27 -11.70
CA VAL A 11 4.44 1.36 -11.40
C VAL A 11 5.21 1.78 -10.16
N ARG A 12 5.40 3.10 -9.96
CA ARG A 12 6.09 3.64 -8.80
C ARG A 12 5.25 3.48 -7.54
N GLN A 13 3.95 3.79 -7.63
CA GLN A 13 3.01 3.59 -6.53
C GLN A 13 2.87 2.11 -6.15
N ALA A 14 2.75 1.22 -7.14
CA ALA A 14 2.72 -0.23 -6.93
C ALA A 14 3.98 -0.74 -6.24
N SER A 15 5.17 -0.25 -6.64
CA SER A 15 6.43 -0.60 -5.98
C SER A 15 6.50 -0.10 -4.53
N ILE A 16 6.01 1.12 -4.26
CA ILE A 16 5.96 1.68 -2.90
C ILE A 16 5.01 0.86 -2.02
N VAL A 17 3.82 0.52 -2.53
CA VAL A 17 2.83 -0.31 -1.83
C VAL A 17 3.38 -1.70 -1.56
N ARG A 18 4.03 -2.33 -2.55
CA ARG A 18 4.65 -3.66 -2.39
C ARG A 18 5.74 -3.64 -1.32
N GLN A 19 6.62 -2.64 -1.34
CA GLN A 19 7.63 -2.47 -0.30
C GLN A 19 6.99 -2.23 1.07
N GLY A 20 5.92 -1.44 1.17
CA GLY A 20 5.20 -1.26 2.43
C GLY A 20 4.59 -2.55 2.96
N LEU A 21 4.04 -3.40 2.09
CA LEU A 21 3.51 -4.71 2.46
C LEU A 21 4.62 -5.67 2.93
N GLU A 22 5.76 -5.71 2.25
CA GLU A 22 6.93 -6.46 2.71
C GLU A 22 7.40 -5.93 4.06
N TRP A 23 7.42 -4.61 4.22
CA TRP A 23 7.85 -3.97 5.46
C TRP A 23 6.91 -4.30 6.64
N ALA A 24 5.62 -4.51 6.36
CA ALA A 24 4.62 -4.92 7.35
C ALA A 24 4.87 -6.33 7.88
N ARG A 25 5.38 -7.23 7.02
CA ARG A 25 5.74 -8.61 7.42
C ARG A 25 6.96 -8.63 8.34
N THR A 26 7.93 -7.75 8.11
CA THR A 26 9.18 -7.75 8.86
C THR A 26 9.13 -6.91 10.14
N TYR A 27 8.41 -5.77 10.16
CA TYR A 27 8.42 -4.81 11.29
C TYR A 27 7.03 -4.45 11.81
N GLY A 28 5.99 -5.13 11.32
CA GLY A 28 4.60 -4.92 11.72
C GLY A 28 3.87 -3.81 10.97
N GLN A 29 2.54 -3.84 11.05
CA GLN A 29 1.64 -2.95 10.30
C GLN A 29 1.85 -1.46 10.62
N ARG A 30 2.16 -1.11 11.88
CA ARG A 30 2.34 0.28 12.31
C ARG A 30 3.55 0.93 11.62
N SER A 31 4.66 0.21 11.55
CA SER A 31 5.90 0.65 10.89
C SER A 31 5.69 0.80 9.38
N ALA A 32 4.97 -0.14 8.77
CA ALA A 32 4.65 -0.09 7.35
C ALA A 32 3.67 1.03 6.98
N ALA A 33 2.67 1.32 7.83
CA ALA A 33 1.79 2.46 7.65
C ALA A 33 2.56 3.78 7.69
N ALA A 34 3.51 3.93 8.63
CA ALA A 34 4.38 5.09 8.71
C ALA A 34 5.23 5.25 7.42
N TYR A 35 5.77 4.16 6.87
CA TYR A 35 6.50 4.20 5.60
C TYR A 35 5.65 4.74 4.44
N LEU A 36 4.44 4.19 4.28
CA LEU A 36 3.55 4.57 3.19
C LEU A 36 3.14 6.05 3.31
N LEU A 37 2.87 6.52 4.53
CA LEU A 37 2.55 7.93 4.79
C LEU A 37 3.74 8.86 4.44
N VAL A 38 4.98 8.50 4.80
CA VAL A 38 6.20 9.26 4.44
C VAL A 38 6.42 9.31 2.92
N ARG A 39 5.91 8.32 2.16
CA ARG A 39 5.98 8.26 0.70
C ARG A 39 4.79 8.94 0.01
N ASN A 40 4.02 9.75 0.72
CA ASN A 40 2.83 10.47 0.22
C ASN A 40 1.71 9.54 -0.27
N VAL A 41 1.62 8.33 0.28
CA VAL A 41 0.44 7.49 0.04
C VAL A 41 -0.72 8.01 0.91
N PRO A 42 -1.90 8.29 0.32
CA PRO A 42 -3.03 8.80 1.09
C PRO A 42 -3.44 7.83 2.20
N ARG A 43 -3.78 8.37 3.37
CA ARG A 43 -4.17 7.56 4.54
C ARG A 43 -5.31 6.58 4.22
N ALA A 44 -6.33 7.01 3.49
CA ALA A 44 -7.44 6.16 3.07
C ALA A 44 -6.99 4.94 2.23
N VAL A 45 -5.93 5.09 1.43
CA VAL A 45 -5.34 4.00 0.64
C VAL A 45 -4.57 3.05 1.56
N VAL A 46 -3.79 3.59 2.49
CA VAL A 46 -3.04 2.79 3.50
C VAL A 46 -4.00 1.94 4.34
N GLU A 47 -5.07 2.54 4.86
CA GLU A 47 -6.10 1.84 5.64
C GLU A 47 -6.79 0.74 4.83
N ARG A 48 -7.10 1.00 3.55
CA ARG A 48 -7.67 -0.01 2.64
C ARG A 48 -6.72 -1.19 2.41
N ILE A 49 -5.42 -0.91 2.19
CA ILE A 49 -4.40 -1.94 1.98
C ILE A 49 -4.33 -2.88 3.19
N PHE A 50 -4.22 -2.33 4.40
CA PHE A 50 -4.11 -3.14 5.61
C PHE A 50 -5.42 -3.81 6.03
N SER A 51 -6.56 -3.17 5.83
CA SER A 51 -7.87 -3.80 6.05
C SER A 51 -8.07 -5.03 5.14
N THR A 52 -7.64 -4.93 3.87
CA THR A 52 -7.72 -6.04 2.91
C THR A 52 -6.71 -7.14 3.23
N ALA A 53 -5.50 -6.78 3.66
CA ALA A 53 -4.47 -7.74 4.07
C ALA A 53 -4.91 -8.52 5.33
N CYS A 54 -5.51 -7.86 6.31
CA CYS A 54 -5.99 -8.49 7.54
C CYS A 54 -7.09 -9.54 7.28
N ARG A 55 -7.97 -9.31 6.30
CA ARG A 55 -9.00 -10.29 5.89
C ARG A 55 -8.44 -11.56 5.25
N ARG A 56 -7.21 -11.54 4.74
CA ARG A 56 -6.57 -12.73 4.15
C ARG A 56 -5.92 -13.62 5.20
N ASP A 57 -5.38 -13.02 6.27
CA ASP A 57 -4.77 -13.75 7.38
C ASP A 57 -5.82 -14.50 8.22
N ASP A 58 -7.02 -13.92 8.38
CA ASP A 58 -8.14 -14.53 9.10
C ASP A 58 -8.80 -15.73 8.38
N ARG A 59 -8.33 -16.05 7.16
CA ARG A 59 -8.86 -17.13 6.32
C ARG A 59 -7.87 -18.28 6.10
N ALA A 60 -6.78 -18.31 6.88
CA ALA A 60 -5.76 -19.35 6.87
C ALA A 60 -5.97 -20.36 8.00
#